data_AF-A0ABD3EB45-F1
#
_entry.id   AF-A0ABD3EB45-F1
#
_cell.length_a   1.000
_cell.length_b   1.000
_cell.length_c   1.000
_cell.angle_alpha   90.00
_cell.angle_beta   90.00
_cell.angle_gamma   90.00
#
_symmetry.space_group_name_H-M   'P 1'
#
loop_
_entity.id
_entity.type
_entity.pdbx_description
1 polymer ?
#
loop_
_entity_poly.entity_id
_entity_poly.type
_entity_poly.pdbx_seq_one_letter_code
_entity_poly.pdbx_strand_id
1 'polypeptide(L)'
;MAPQILNRASSGLAKAGTFPSRAYVTFLAGNGDYVKGVVGLAKGLRKVNNIYPLVVALPDVPVEHRHELVEQGCIVREIEPLFWSVLPWVR
;
A
#
# COMPACT_ATOMS: atom_id res chain seq x y z
N MET A 1 1.86 -52.17 30.49
CA MET A 1 0.87 -51.15 30.08
C MET A 1 1.59 -49.80 30.05
N ALA A 2 2.09 -49.36 28.90
CA ALA A 2 2.76 -48.06 28.76
C ALA A 2 1.81 -47.09 28.02
N PRO A 3 1.72 -45.80 28.42
CA PRO A 3 0.91 -44.85 27.67
C PRO A 3 1.70 -44.34 26.46
N GLN A 4 1.03 -44.24 25.32
CA GLN A 4 1.61 -43.70 24.10
C GLN A 4 1.60 -42.17 24.20
N ILE A 5 2.75 -41.51 24.09
CA ILE A 5 2.86 -40.05 24.00
C ILE A 5 2.46 -39.64 22.58
N LEU A 6 1.31 -38.98 22.44
CA LEU A 6 0.84 -38.47 21.15
C LEU A 6 1.68 -37.23 20.77
N ASN A 7 2.66 -37.44 19.89
CA ASN A 7 3.43 -36.38 19.26
C ASN A 7 2.50 -35.55 18.34
N ARG A 8 1.98 -34.44 18.86
CA ARG A 8 1.13 -33.52 18.10
C ARG A 8 2.05 -32.69 17.21
N ALA A 9 2.27 -33.17 15.98
CA ALA A 9 2.94 -32.41 14.95
C ALA A 9 2.33 -31.01 14.86
N SER A 10 3.15 -30.01 15.20
CA SER A 10 2.88 -28.61 14.94
C SER A 10 2.86 -28.43 13.42
N SER A 11 1.69 -28.63 12.81
CA SER A 11 1.47 -28.24 11.42
C SER A 11 1.59 -26.72 11.37
N GLY A 12 2.77 -26.25 10.97
CA GLY A 12 3.05 -24.85 10.69
C GLY A 12 2.16 -24.37 9.56
N LEU A 13 0.95 -23.94 9.91
CA LEU A 13 0.14 -23.12 9.02
C LEU A 13 0.84 -21.76 8.99
N ALA A 14 1.63 -21.54 7.94
CA ALA A 14 2.19 -20.23 7.64
C ALA A 14 1.06 -19.22 7.74
N LYS A 15 1.15 -18.34 8.75
CA LYS A 15 0.18 -17.29 9.02
C LYS A 15 0.03 -16.51 7.73
N ALA A 16 -1.12 -16.66 7.05
CA ALA A 16 -1.47 -15.85 5.90
C ALA A 16 -1.09 -14.41 6.24
N GLY A 17 -0.16 -13.84 5.49
CA GLY A 17 0.51 -12.59 5.85
C GLY A 17 -0.56 -11.58 6.23
N THR A 18 -0.64 -11.24 7.53
CA THR A 18 -1.61 -10.26 7.97
C THR A 18 -1.25 -8.99 7.23
N PHE A 19 -2.14 -8.51 6.36
CA PHE A 19 -1.97 -7.17 5.84
C PHE A 19 -1.82 -6.24 7.05
N PRO A 20 -0.87 -5.30 7.02
CA PRO A 20 -0.78 -4.34 8.09
C PRO A 20 -2.14 -3.65 8.19
N SER A 21 -2.78 -3.72 9.36
CA SER A 21 -4.10 -3.13 9.60
C SER A 21 -4.13 -1.60 9.44
N ARG A 22 -2.96 -0.99 9.22
CA ARG A 22 -2.72 0.44 9.19
C ARG A 22 -1.70 0.76 8.10
N ALA A 23 -1.94 1.85 7.40
CA ALA A 23 -1.05 2.39 6.38
C ALA A 23 -1.12 3.92 6.42
N TYR A 24 -0.04 4.57 5.99
CA TYR A 24 -0.13 5.95 5.55
C TYR A 24 -0.66 5.95 4.12
N VAL A 25 -1.65 6.78 3.85
CA VAL A 25 -2.26 6.89 2.52
C VAL A 25 -2.11 8.33 2.06
N THR A 26 -1.63 8.49 0.83
CA THR A 26 -1.59 9.78 0.15
C THR A 26 -2.06 9.62 -1.29
N PHE A 27 -2.41 10.72 -1.92
CA PHE A 27 -2.86 10.79 -3.30
C PHE A 27 -1.88 11.63 -4.12
N LEU A 28 -1.62 11.20 -5.36
CA LEU A 28 -0.80 11.93 -6.31
C LEU A 28 -1.56 12.00 -7.64
N ALA A 29 -1.80 13.22 -8.12
CA ALA A 29 -2.43 13.48 -9.41
C ALA A 29 -1.63 14.49 -10.22
N GLY A 30 -1.71 14.35 -11.54
CA GLY A 30 -1.07 15.24 -12.49
C GLY A 30 0.39 14.89 -12.80
N ASN A 31 0.97 15.70 -13.68
CA ASN A 31 2.27 15.47 -14.33
C ASN A 31 3.37 16.42 -13.81
N GLY A 32 3.12 17.14 -12.70
CA GLY A 32 4.08 18.07 -12.13
C GLY A 32 5.03 17.43 -11.12
N ASP A 33 5.76 18.30 -10.43
CA ASP A 33 6.75 17.99 -9.38
C ASP A 33 6.17 17.33 -8.12
N TYR A 34 4.87 17.06 -8.06
CA TYR A 34 4.19 16.56 -6.85
C TYR A 34 4.75 15.20 -6.37
N VAL A 35 5.38 14.43 -7.27
CA VAL A 35 6.13 13.21 -6.93
C VAL A 35 7.22 13.49 -5.88
N LYS A 36 7.87 14.65 -5.92
CA LYS A 36 8.92 15.05 -4.97
C LYS A 36 8.39 15.13 -3.54
N GLY A 37 7.13 15.56 -3.37
CA GLY A 37 6.47 15.59 -2.07
C GLY A 37 6.27 14.18 -1.49
N VAL A 38 5.82 13.23 -2.32
CA VAL A 38 5.62 11.84 -1.91
C VAL A 38 6.96 11.14 -1.65
N VAL A 39 7.98 11.42 -2.45
CA VAL A 39 9.35 10.90 -2.25
C VAL A 39 9.95 11.43 -0.94
N GLY A 40 9.76 12.72 -0.65
CA GLY A 40 10.15 13.33 0.63
C GLY A 40 9.43 12.68 1.81
N LEU A 41 8.12 12.42 1.68
CA LEU A 41 7.34 11.71 2.69
C LEU A 41 7.87 10.29 2.92
N ALA A 42 8.11 9.51 1.86
CA ALA A 42 8.64 8.15 1.95
C ALA A 42 10.00 8.12 2.67
N LYS A 43 10.90 9.04 2.32
CA LYS A 43 12.21 9.20 2.98
C LYS A 43 12.07 9.62 4.44
N GLY A 44 11.14 10.52 4.75
CA GLY A 44 10.83 10.95 6.12
C GLY A 44 10.34 9.79 6.99
N LEU A 45 9.40 9.00 6.48
CA LEU A 45 8.89 7.80 7.17
C LEU A 45 9.99 6.75 7.41
N ARG A 46 10.88 6.56 6.42
CA ARG A 46 12.05 5.69 6.57
C ARG A 46 13.01 6.19 7.65
N LYS A 47 13.27 7.50 7.69
CA LYS A 47 14.16 8.13 8.68
C LYS A 47 13.69 7.92 10.12
N VAL A 48 12.37 7.85 10.35
CA VAL A 48 11.78 7.62 11.68
C VAL A 48 11.53 6.13 11.98
N ASN A 49 12.06 5.21 11.17
CA ASN A 49 11.85 3.76 11.31
C ASN A 49 10.37 3.37 11.40
N ASN A 50 9.52 4.02 10.60
CA ASN A 50 8.11 3.71 10.59
C ASN A 50 7.85 2.25 10.13
N ILE A 51 6.96 1.56 10.84
CA ILE A 51 6.60 0.16 10.58
C ILE A 51 5.42 -0.02 9.61
N TYR A 52 4.71 1.06 9.28
CA TYR A 52 3.52 1.01 8.41
C TYR A 52 3.88 1.34 6.95
N PRO A 53 3.29 0.66 5.96
CA PRO A 53 3.55 0.98 4.55
C PRO A 53 2.98 2.35 4.17
N LEU A 54 3.54 2.94 3.12
CA LEU A 54 2.99 4.11 2.44
C LEU A 54 2.28 3.66 1.15
N VAL A 55 0.98 3.91 1.08
CA VAL A 55 0.14 3.64 -0.09
C VAL A 55 -0.10 4.96 -0.84
N VAL A 56 0.11 4.95 -2.15
CA VAL A 56 -0.07 6.12 -3.02
C VAL A 56 -1.15 5.82 -4.04
N ALA A 57 -2.26 6.56 -3.96
CA ALA A 57 -3.36 6.48 -4.91
C ALA A 57 -3.10 7.39 -6.13
N LEU A 58 -3.27 6.88 -7.35
CA LEU A 58 -2.93 7.54 -8.61
C LEU A 58 -4.08 7.45 -9.63
N PRO A 59 -4.50 8.57 -10.27
CA PRO A 59 -5.32 8.55 -11.48
C PRO A 59 -4.43 8.70 -12.73
N ASP A 60 -4.09 9.93 -13.14
CA ASP A 60 -3.34 10.23 -14.38
C ASP A 60 -1.87 10.58 -14.11
N VAL A 61 -1.15 9.68 -13.43
CA VAL A 61 0.29 9.88 -13.13
C VAL A 61 1.17 9.19 -14.18
N PRO A 62 2.18 9.87 -14.74
CA PRO A 62 3.13 9.29 -15.70
C PRO A 62 3.81 8.02 -15.18
N VAL A 63 4.19 7.14 -16.10
CA VAL A 63 4.81 5.85 -15.78
C VAL A 63 6.14 6.03 -15.05
N GLU A 64 6.89 7.05 -15.41
CA GLU A 64 8.19 7.38 -14.83
C GLU A 64 8.06 7.69 -13.33
N HIS A 65 7.07 8.50 -12.96
CA HIS A 65 6.78 8.82 -11.56
C HIS A 65 6.31 7.58 -10.78
N ARG A 66 5.63 6.62 -11.43
CA ARG A 66 5.23 5.35 -10.80
C ARG A 66 6.45 4.50 -10.46
N HIS A 67 7.40 4.40 -11.38
CA HIS A 67 8.66 3.69 -11.13
C HIS A 67 9.43 4.31 -9.97
N GLU A 68 9.56 5.64 -9.94
CA GLU A 68 10.22 6.34 -8.83
C GLU A 68 9.57 6.04 -7.48
N LEU A 69 8.23 6.02 -7.41
CA LEU A 69 7.51 5.67 -6.19
C LEU A 69 7.75 4.22 -5.74
N VAL A 70 7.73 3.27 -6.68
CA VAL A 70 8.00 1.85 -6.38
C VAL A 70 9.43 1.68 -5.88
N GLU A 71 10.41 2.37 -6.47
CA GLU A 71 11.81 2.37 -6.01
C GLU A 71 11.97 2.94 -4.58
N GLN A 72 11.11 3.87 -4.17
CA GLN A 72 11.07 4.35 -2.78
C GLN A 72 10.42 3.36 -1.80
N GLY A 73 9.84 2.26 -2.28
CA GLY A 73 9.11 1.28 -1.48
C GLY A 73 7.65 1.67 -1.22
N CYS A 74 7.09 2.60 -2.00
CA CYS A 74 5.68 2.94 -1.94
C CYS A 74 4.81 1.85 -2.61
N ILE A 75 3.64 1.58 -2.04
CA ILE A 75 2.62 0.73 -2.66
C ILE A 75 1.75 1.61 -3.55
N VAL A 76 1.87 1.43 -4.87
CA VAL A 76 1.09 2.18 -5.84
C VAL A 76 -0.29 1.54 -6.04
N ARG A 77 -1.35 2.36 -6.00
CA ARG A 77 -2.73 1.96 -6.27
C ARG A 77 -3.35 2.88 -7.30
N GLU A 78 -3.80 2.32 -8.41
CA GLU A 78 -4.60 3.07 -9.37
C GLU A 78 -6.00 3.31 -8.80
N ILE A 79 -6.53 4.51 -9.01
CA ILE A 79 -7.91 4.85 -8.70
C ILE A 79 -8.56 5.51 -9.91
N GLU A 80 -9.81 5.13 -10.16
CA GLU A 80 -10.63 5.74 -11.19
C GLU A 80 -11.41 6.93 -10.60
N PRO A 81 -11.25 8.16 -11.12
CA PRO A 81 -12.01 9.30 -10.64
C PRO A 81 -13.48 9.18 -11.06
N LEU A 82 -14.40 9.28 -10.09
CA LEU A 82 -15.83 9.31 -10.36
C LEU A 82 -16.27 10.73 -10.73
N PHE A 83 -16.65 10.96 -11.99
CA PHE A 83 -17.28 12.22 -12.39
C PHE A 83 -18.79 12.14 -12.10
N TRP A 84 -19.32 13.10 -11.33
CA TRP A 84 -20.73 13.15 -10.92
C TRP A 84 -21.73 13.21 -12.09
N SER A 85 -21.29 13.69 -13.25
CA SER A 85 -22.12 13.86 -14.45
C SER A 85 -22.58 12.55 -15.12
N VAL A 86 -22.09 11.39 -14.69
CA VAL A 86 -22.45 10.07 -15.25
C VAL A 86 -23.30 9.19 -14.33
N LEU A 87 -23.74 9.68 -13.17
CA LEU A 87 -24.64 8.92 -12.28
C LEU A 87 -26.12 9.31 -12.52
N PRO A 88 -26.94 8.43 -13.14
CA PRO A 88 -28.33 8.73 -13.48
C PRO A 88 -29.25 8.89 -12.25
N TRP A 89 -28.78 8.53 -11.06
CA TRP A 89 -29.56 8.54 -9.81
C TRP A 89 -29.43 9.85 -9.02
N VAL A 90 -28.68 10.83 -9.52
CA VAL A 90 -28.49 12.11 -8.83
C VAL A 90 -29.25 13.27 -9.49
N ARG A 91 -30.49 13.01 -9.87
CA ARG A 91 -31.38 14.04 -10.38
C ARG A 91 -32.66 14.10 -9.55
#